data_AF-A0A351Y639-F1
#
_entry.id   AF-A0A351Y639-F1
#
_cell.length_a   1.000
_cell.length_b   1.000
_cell.length_c   1.000
_cell.angle_alpha   90.00
_cell.angle_beta   90.00
_cell.angle_gamma   90.00
#
_symmetry.space_group_name_H-M   'P 1'
#
loop_
_entity.id
_entity.type
_entity.pdbx_description
1 polymer ?
#
loop_
_entity_poly.entity_id
_entity_poly.type
_entity_poly.pdbx_seq_one_letter_code
_entity_poly.pdbx_strand_id
1 'polypeptide(L)'
;MNITHIVENLKQANEHVYTYETLQDQIIWRDMCFVVDASKNFDEVIAAVKKVPEVQDIQVFDVYAGKNLGEDKKSVSIKIKMTGD
;
A
#
# COMPACT_ATOMS: atom_id res chain seq x y z
N MET A 1 -53.04 13.35 16.53
CA MET A 1 -51.59 13.23 16.27
C MET A 1 -51.29 14.07 15.04
N ASN A 2 -50.52 15.16 15.20
CA ASN A 2 -50.41 16.19 14.17
C ASN A 2 -49.33 15.80 13.16
N ILE A 3 -49.74 15.49 11.92
CA ILE A 3 -48.85 15.00 10.84
C ILE A 3 -47.70 15.98 10.59
N THR A 4 -47.95 17.29 10.76
CA THR A 4 -46.95 18.35 10.61
C THR A 4 -45.77 18.19 11.57
N HIS A 5 -46.03 17.86 12.84
CA HIS A 5 -44.99 17.66 13.85
C HIS A 5 -44.18 16.39 13.61
N ILE A 6 -44.80 15.35 13.03
CA ILE A 6 -44.08 14.11 12.66
C ILE A 6 -43.13 14.39 11.50
N VAL A 7 -43.58 15.14 10.49
CA VAL A 7 -42.75 15.50 9.33
C VAL A 7 -41.59 16.42 9.72
N GLU A 8 -41.79 17.36 10.64
CA GLU A 8 -40.71 18.21 11.17
C GLU A 8 -39.65 17.41 11.94
N ASN A 9 -40.07 16.47 12.79
CA ASN A 9 -39.14 15.61 13.52
C ASN A 9 -38.38 14.64 12.59
N LEU A 10 -39.02 14.13 11.52
CA LEU A 10 -38.38 13.28 10.51
C LEU A 10 -37.38 14.05 9.62
N LYS A 11 -37.59 15.36 9.43
CA LYS A 11 -36.60 16.22 8.77
C LYS A 11 -35.36 16.41 9.63
N GLN A 12 -35.53 16.67 10.94
CA GLN A 12 -34.41 16.82 11.87
C GLN A 12 -33.63 15.51 12.08
N ALA A 13 -34.30 14.35 12.06
CA ALA A 13 -33.65 13.04 12.25
C ALA A 13 -32.78 12.60 11.06
N ASN A 14 -32.98 13.17 9.86
CA ASN A 14 -32.24 12.82 8.64
C ASN A 14 -31.06 13.77 8.32
N GLU A 15 -30.77 14.72 9.21
CA GLU A 15 -29.71 15.73 9.00
C GLU A 15 -28.39 15.40 9.72
N HIS A 16 -28.19 14.15 10.15
CA HIS A 16 -26.85 13.67 10.49
C HIS A 16 -26.07 13.37 9.21
N VAL A 17 -25.54 14.44 8.62
CA VAL A 17 -24.50 14.37 7.59
C VAL A 17 -23.22 13.93 8.29
N TYR A 18 -22.89 12.65 8.19
CA TYR A 18 -21.57 12.17 8.58
C TYR A 18 -20.55 12.70 7.56
N THR A 19 -19.72 13.65 7.96
CA THR A 19 -18.50 14.00 7.24
C THR A 19 -17.43 12.97 7.57
N TYR A 20 -17.04 12.20 6.56
CA TYR A 20 -15.86 11.32 6.63
C TYR A 20 -14.73 12.01 5.87
N GLU A 21 -13.60 12.20 6.53
CA GLU A 21 -12.34 12.49 5.86
C GLU A 21 -11.68 11.14 5.59
N THR A 22 -11.29 10.87 4.34
CA THR A 22 -10.32 9.81 4.09
C THR A 22 -9.02 10.22 4.78
N LEU A 23 -8.27 9.26 5.32
CA LEU A 23 -6.85 9.50 5.64
C LEU A 23 -6.13 9.67 4.29
N GLN A 24 -6.35 10.82 3.64
CA GLN A 24 -5.51 11.25 2.54
C GLN A 24 -4.08 11.27 3.08
N ASP A 25 -3.17 10.68 2.32
CA ASP A 25 -1.76 10.55 2.67
C ASP A 25 -1.41 9.45 3.69
N GLN A 26 -2.12 8.31 3.69
CA GLN A 26 -1.60 7.15 4.42
C GLN A 26 -0.24 6.73 3.86
N ILE A 27 0.81 6.97 4.64
CA ILE A 27 2.14 6.44 4.37
C ILE A 27 2.13 4.96 4.73
N ILE A 28 2.24 4.13 3.71
CA ILE A 28 2.32 2.68 3.84
C ILE A 28 3.76 2.25 3.64
N TRP A 29 4.26 1.45 4.58
CA TRP A 29 5.51 0.72 4.40
C TRP A 29 5.21 -0.76 4.16
N ARG A 30 5.87 -1.34 3.15
CA ARG A 30 5.79 -2.77 2.84
C ARG A 30 7.18 -3.33 2.61
N ASP A 31 7.40 -4.53 3.13
CA ASP A 31 8.61 -5.30 2.90
C ASP A 31 8.27 -6.46 1.96
N MET A 32 9.09 -6.65 0.93
CA MET A 32 8.93 -7.68 -0.09
C MET A 32 10.26 -8.39 -0.32
N CYS A 33 10.22 -9.70 -0.54
CA CYS A 33 11.39 -10.51 -0.83
C CYS A 33 11.19 -11.25 -2.15
N PHE A 34 12.19 -11.17 -3.02
CA PHE A 34 12.16 -11.74 -4.37
C PHE A 34 13.28 -12.76 -4.52
N VAL A 35 12.95 -13.97 -4.97
CA VAL A 35 13.95 -14.98 -5.35
C VAL A 35 14.17 -14.89 -6.86
N VAL A 36 15.41 -14.64 -7.26
CA VAL A 36 15.83 -14.48 -8.66
C VAL A 36 17.06 -15.32 -8.95
N ASP A 37 17.36 -15.53 -10.23
CA ASP A 37 18.65 -16.14 -10.61
C ASP A 37 19.81 -15.28 -10.12
N ALA A 38 20.86 -15.92 -9.61
CA ALA A 38 22.05 -15.25 -9.06
C ALA A 38 22.72 -14.35 -10.10
N SER A 39 22.70 -14.77 -11.38
CA SER A 39 23.24 -14.05 -12.52
C SER A 39 22.43 -12.82 -12.93
N LYS A 40 21.16 -12.71 -12.52
CA LYS A 40 20.28 -11.60 -12.91
C LYS A 40 20.57 -10.36 -12.09
N ASN A 41 20.55 -9.21 -12.77
CA ASN A 41 20.58 -7.92 -12.09
C ASN A 41 19.18 -7.62 -11.50
N PHE A 42 19.15 -7.14 -10.26
CA PHE A 42 17.93 -6.78 -9.57
C PHE A 42 17.38 -5.40 -10.00
N ASP A 43 18.17 -4.61 -10.74
CA ASP A 43 17.79 -3.29 -11.25
C ASP A 43 16.49 -3.30 -12.06
N GLU A 44 16.21 -4.37 -12.80
CA GLU A 44 14.96 -4.53 -13.56
C GLU A 44 13.72 -4.55 -12.65
N VAL A 45 13.82 -5.20 -11.49
CA VAL A 45 12.74 -5.25 -10.50
C VAL A 45 12.56 -3.88 -9.86
N ILE A 46 13.64 -3.22 -9.47
CA ILE A 46 13.59 -1.85 -8.92
C ILE A 46 12.97 -0.89 -9.93
N ALA A 47 13.37 -0.97 -11.21
CA ALA A 47 12.83 -0.13 -12.26
C ALA A 47 11.33 -0.38 -12.51
N ALA A 48 10.86 -1.62 -12.36
CA ALA A 48 9.44 -1.94 -12.45
C ALA A 48 8.65 -1.34 -11.27
N VAL A 49 9.15 -1.50 -10.04
CA VAL A 49 8.49 -0.98 -8.83
C VAL A 49 8.44 0.56 -8.84
N LYS A 50 9.49 1.24 -9.30
CA LYS A 50 9.53 2.71 -9.43
C LYS A 50 8.49 3.29 -10.39
N LYS A 51 7.91 2.49 -11.29
CA LYS A 51 6.88 2.95 -12.24
C LYS A 51 5.49 3.03 -11.61
N VAL A 52 5.32 2.48 -10.40
CA VAL A 52 4.07 2.55 -9.65
C VAL A 52 3.93 3.97 -9.09
N PRO A 53 2.91 4.75 -9.47
CA PRO A 53 2.79 6.17 -9.09
C PRO A 53 2.80 6.41 -7.58
N GLU A 54 2.24 5.48 -6.81
CA GLU A 54 2.11 5.57 -5.36
C GLU A 54 3.43 5.32 -4.62
N VAL A 55 4.46 4.79 -5.30
CA VAL A 55 5.77 4.48 -4.69
C VAL A 55 6.61 5.75 -4.58
N GLN A 56 6.91 6.11 -3.33
CA GLN A 56 7.68 7.30 -2.96
C GLN A 56 9.18 6.99 -2.77
N ASP A 57 9.49 5.81 -2.23
CA ASP A 57 10.87 5.41 -1.93
C ASP A 57 11.01 3.88 -1.95
N ILE A 58 12.22 3.42 -2.26
CA ILE A 58 12.59 2.00 -2.31
C ILE A 58 13.99 1.82 -1.72
N GLN A 59 14.09 0.92 -0.74
CA GLN A 59 15.36 0.55 -0.12
C GLN A 59 15.59 -0.95 -0.25
N VAL A 60 16.71 -1.36 -0.85
CA VAL A 60 17.23 -2.73 -0.69
C VAL A 60 17.85 -2.84 0.70
N PHE A 61 17.39 -3.80 1.51
CA PHE A 61 17.86 -3.94 2.88
C PHE A 61 18.45 -5.32 3.20
N ASP A 62 18.27 -6.31 2.34
CA ASP A 62 18.83 -7.64 2.52
C ASP A 62 19.11 -8.32 1.18
N VAL A 63 20.21 -9.07 1.12
CA VAL A 63 20.58 -9.94 0.01
C VAL A 63 21.10 -11.24 0.60
N TYR A 64 20.45 -12.35 0.24
CA TYR A 64 20.83 -13.67 0.71
C TYR A 64 21.07 -14.61 -0.47
N ALA A 65 22.20 -15.32 -0.41
CA ALA A 65 22.53 -16.40 -1.33
C ALA A 65 22.94 -17.60 -0.48
N GLY A 66 22.14 -18.66 -0.52
CA GLY A 66 22.39 -19.83 0.31
C GLY A 66 21.54 -21.02 -0.06
N LYS A 67 21.83 -22.14 0.60
CA LYS A 67 21.36 -23.49 0.21
C LYS A 67 19.83 -23.64 0.20
N ASN A 68 19.10 -22.78 0.92
CA ASN A 68 17.65 -22.86 1.05
C ASN A 68 16.87 -22.26 -0.15
N LEU A 69 17.56 -21.65 -1.12
CA LEU A 69 16.92 -21.02 -2.29
C LEU A 69 16.97 -21.86 -3.58
N GLY A 70 17.71 -22.98 -3.57
CA GLY A 70 18.09 -23.72 -4.77
C GLY A 70 19.42 -23.23 -5.36
N GLU A 71 20.01 -24.06 -6.22
CA GLU A 71 21.25 -23.71 -6.92
C GLU A 71 21.04 -22.49 -7.84
N ASP A 72 22.06 -21.65 -7.93
CA ASP A 72 22.07 -20.44 -8.76
C ASP A 72 20.94 -19.44 -8.50
N LYS A 73 20.41 -19.42 -7.26
CA LYS A 73 19.42 -18.42 -6.82
C LYS A 73 19.98 -17.48 -5.76
N LYS A 74 19.44 -16.28 -5.72
CA LYS A 74 19.59 -15.31 -4.62
C LYS A 74 18.23 -14.71 -4.28
N SER A 75 18.06 -14.27 -3.05
CA SER A 75 16.94 -13.45 -2.65
C SER A 75 17.37 -12.02 -2.39
N VAL A 76 16.54 -11.07 -2.79
CA VAL A 76 16.74 -9.64 -2.52
C VAL A 76 15.47 -9.11 -1.88
N SER A 77 15.63 -8.47 -0.72
CA SER A 77 14.52 -7.89 0.02
C SER A 77 14.53 -6.37 -0.10
N ILE A 78 13.36 -5.81 -0.40
CA ILE A 78 13.14 -4.38 -0.52
C ILE A 78 12.06 -3.91 0.44
N LYS A 79 12.25 -2.71 0.96
CA LYS A 79 11.27 -1.93 1.70
C LYS A 79 10.79 -0.82 0.78
N ILE A 80 9.48 -0.73 0.58
CA ILE A 80 8.86 0.31 -0.22
C ILE A 80 8.05 1.24 0.67
N LYS A 81 8.18 2.54 0.41
CA LYS A 81 7.31 3.58 0.96
C LYS A 81 6.28 3.94 -0.10
N MET A 82 5.01 3.92 0.26
CA MET A 82 3.91 4.27 -0.62
C MET A 82 3.01 5.31 0.03
N THR A 83 2.35 6.13 -0.77
CA THR A 83 1.28 7.03 -0.30
C THR A 83 0.00 6.63 -1.02
N GLY A 84 -1.07 6.37 -0.26
CA GLY A 84 -2.40 6.17 -0.83
C GLY A 84 -3.12 7.49 -1.06
N ASP A 85 -3.83 7.60 -2.18
CA ASP A 85 -4.85 8.63 -2.44
C ASP A 85 -6.03 8.47 -1.47
#